data_AF-U5ITM1-F1
#
_entry.id   AF-U5ITM1-F1
#
_cell.length_a   1.000
_cell.length_b   1.000
_cell.length_c   1.000
_cell.angle_alpha   90.00
_cell.angle_beta   90.00
_cell.angle_gamma   90.00
#
_symmetry.space_group_name_H-M   'P 1'
#
loop_
_entity.id
_entity.type
_entity.pdbx_description
1 polymer ?
#
loop_
_entity_poly.entity_id
_entity_poly.type
_entity_poly.pdbx_seq_one_letter_code
_entity_poly.pdbx_strand_id
1 'polypeptide(L)'
;ILEELIDEVDEDKSGRLEFNEFVQLAAKFIVEEDAEVMQKELREAFRLYDKEGNGYIPTTCLREILRELDDQLTEHELDIMIEEI
;
A
#
# COMPACT_ATOMS: atom_id res chain seq x y z
N ILE A 1 2.92 -14.49 -1.10
CA ILE A 1 3.50 -13.69 -2.22
C ILE A 1 3.63 -12.20 -1.89
N LEU A 2 2.68 -11.60 -1.16
CA LEU A 2 2.76 -10.17 -0.82
C LEU A 2 3.81 -9.85 0.23
N GLU A 3 4.16 -10.78 1.12
CA GLU A 3 5.31 -10.63 2.01
C GLU A 3 6.63 -10.58 1.22
N GLU A 4 6.75 -11.32 0.10
CA GLU A 4 7.90 -11.19 -0.81
C GLU A 4 7.87 -9.87 -1.58
N LEU A 5 6.69 -9.37 -1.95
CA LEU A 5 6.57 -8.07 -2.62
C LEU A 5 6.81 -6.90 -1.67
N ILE A 6 6.40 -7.05 -0.40
CA ILE A 6 6.70 -6.12 0.69
C ILE A 6 8.19 -6.22 0.99
N ASP A 7 8.79 -7.40 1.19
CA ASP A 7 10.24 -7.57 1.45
C ASP A 7 11.11 -7.17 0.24
N GLU A 8 10.55 -7.16 -0.98
CA GLU A 8 11.18 -6.57 -2.17
C GLU A 8 11.20 -5.04 -2.14
N VAL A 9 10.20 -4.39 -1.55
CA VAL A 9 10.14 -2.92 -1.44
C VAL A 9 10.62 -2.38 -0.10
N ASP A 10 10.53 -3.18 0.96
CA ASP A 10 10.97 -2.95 2.35
C ASP A 10 12.49 -3.14 2.41
N GLU A 11 13.21 -2.20 1.81
CA GLU A 11 14.67 -2.20 1.75
C GLU A 11 15.30 -2.06 3.15
N ASP A 12 14.57 -1.43 4.08
CA ASP A 12 15.05 -1.18 5.44
C ASP A 12 14.71 -2.30 6.44
N LYS A 13 13.90 -3.29 6.00
CA LYS A 13 13.38 -4.39 6.83
C LYS A 13 12.74 -3.89 8.12
N SER A 14 12.10 -2.73 8.07
CA SER A 14 11.43 -2.16 9.22
C SER A 14 10.16 -2.93 9.57
N GLY A 15 9.62 -3.73 8.64
CA GLY A 15 8.33 -4.39 8.78
C GLY A 15 7.17 -3.39 8.79
N ARG A 16 7.41 -2.17 8.30
CA ARG A 16 6.45 -1.08 8.15
C ARG A 16 6.55 -0.57 6.72
N LEU A 17 5.46 -0.01 6.21
CA LEU A 17 5.48 0.59 4.88
C LEU A 17 5.69 2.10 4.99
N GLU A 18 6.79 2.56 4.40
CA GLU A 18 7.02 3.97 4.09
C GLU A 18 6.17 4.42 2.91
N PHE A 19 5.97 5.74 2.79
CA PHE A 19 5.25 6.32 1.67
C PHE A 19 5.83 5.90 0.30
N ASN A 20 7.16 5.85 0.18
CA ASN A 20 7.80 5.45 -1.09
C ASN A 20 7.56 3.96 -1.41
N GLU A 21 7.64 3.09 -0.42
CA GLU A 21 7.44 1.64 -0.58
C GLU A 21 5.98 1.33 -0.90
N PHE A 22 5.07 2.04 -0.23
CA PHE A 22 3.65 1.99 -0.50
C PHE A 22 3.32 2.42 -1.94
N VAL A 23 3.94 3.50 -2.44
CA VAL A 23 3.77 3.93 -3.84
C VAL A 23 4.31 2.89 -4.82
N GLN A 24 5.44 2.24 -4.51
CA GLN A 24 5.99 1.17 -5.37
C GLN A 24 5.09 -0.08 -5.40
N LEU A 25 4.53 -0.47 -4.26
CA LEU A 25 3.53 -1.53 -4.18
C LEU A 25 2.28 -1.17 -4.98
N ALA A 26 1.70 0.00 -4.71
CA ALA A 26 0.52 0.47 -5.41
C ALA A 26 0.76 0.56 -6.92
N ALA A 27 1.91 1.02 -7.38
CA ALA A 27 2.26 1.05 -8.80
C ALA A 27 2.37 -0.34 -9.46
N LYS A 28 2.63 -1.40 -8.69
CA LYS A 28 2.63 -2.80 -9.19
C LYS A 28 1.22 -3.37 -9.32
N PHE A 29 0.25 -2.86 -8.55
CA PHE A 29 -1.11 -3.42 -8.44
C PHE A 29 -2.19 -2.55 -9.08
N ILE A 30 -2.14 -1.24 -8.85
CA ILE A 30 -3.04 -0.25 -9.42
C ILE A 30 -2.50 0.12 -10.80
N VAL A 31 -3.29 -0.22 -11.83
CA VAL A 31 -2.97 0.13 -13.22
C VAL A 31 -3.57 1.51 -13.49
N GLU A 32 -2.93 2.54 -12.96
CA GLU A 32 -3.33 3.94 -13.22
C GLU A 32 -2.46 4.52 -14.35
N GLU A 33 -3.10 5.07 -15.39
CA GLU A 33 -2.37 5.68 -16.53
C GLU A 33 -1.59 6.94 -16.12
N ASP A 34 -1.99 7.58 -15.01
CA ASP A 34 -1.45 8.87 -14.57
C ASP A 34 -0.81 8.77 -13.17
N ALA A 35 0.51 8.51 -13.15
CA ALA A 35 1.27 8.29 -11.92
C ALA A 35 1.25 9.51 -10.96
N GLU A 36 1.05 10.74 -11.47
CA GLU A 36 0.93 11.93 -10.61
C GLU A 36 -0.39 11.95 -9.83
N VAL A 37 -1.48 11.50 -10.46
CA VAL A 37 -2.79 11.39 -9.81
C VAL A 37 -2.75 10.30 -8.76
N MET A 38 -2.25 9.11 -9.14
CA MET A 38 -2.07 7.98 -8.25
C MET A 38 -1.23 8.37 -7.02
N GLN A 39 -0.07 9.01 -7.21
CA GLN A 39 0.77 9.47 -6.08
C GLN A 39 0.03 10.44 -5.16
N LYS A 40 -0.81 11.31 -5.71
CA LYS A 40 -1.55 12.29 -4.92
C LYS A 40 -2.63 11.60 -4.07
N GLU A 41 -3.36 10.67 -4.64
CA GLU A 41 -4.38 9.89 -3.92
C GLU A 41 -3.75 8.97 -2.87
N LEU A 42 -2.68 8.27 -3.23
CA LEU A 42 -1.86 7.48 -2.31
C LEU A 42 -1.37 8.32 -1.14
N ARG A 43 -0.99 9.58 -1.37
CA ARG A 43 -0.50 10.49 -0.32
C ARG A 43 -1.60 10.97 0.60
N GLU A 44 -2.78 11.26 0.05
CA GLU A 44 -3.95 11.64 0.85
C GLU A 44 -4.41 10.46 1.71
N ALA A 45 -4.50 9.26 1.13
CA ALA A 45 -4.78 8.04 1.85
C ALA A 45 -3.71 7.76 2.91
N PHE A 46 -2.43 7.77 2.56
CA PHE A 46 -1.34 7.54 3.52
C PHE A 46 -1.40 8.50 4.71
N ARG A 47 -1.68 9.79 4.49
CA ARG A 47 -1.87 10.76 5.58
C ARG A 47 -3.08 10.48 6.46
N LEU A 48 -4.14 9.90 5.90
CA LEU A 48 -5.33 9.54 6.66
C LEU A 48 -5.04 8.40 7.65
N TYR A 49 -4.16 7.47 7.27
CA TYR A 49 -3.80 6.30 8.06
C TYR A 49 -2.58 6.51 8.96
N ASP A 50 -1.63 7.37 8.57
CA ASP A 50 -0.50 7.82 9.40
C ASP A 50 -0.98 8.79 10.50
N LYS A 51 -1.78 8.30 11.44
CA LYS A 51 -2.32 9.08 12.57
C LYS A 51 -1.24 9.57 13.52
N GLU A 52 -0.11 8.89 13.55
CA GLU A 52 1.02 9.26 14.41
C GLU A 52 1.92 10.30 13.73
N GLY A 53 1.82 10.48 12.41
CA GLY A 53 2.62 11.44 11.65
C GLY A 53 4.09 11.00 11.52
N ASN A 54 4.32 9.70 11.60
CA ASN A 54 5.65 9.10 11.64
C ASN A 54 6.25 8.97 10.24
N GLY A 55 5.41 8.99 9.21
CA GLY A 55 5.79 8.62 7.84
C GLY A 55 5.77 7.12 7.56
N TYR A 56 5.22 6.31 8.47
CA TYR A 56 5.14 4.84 8.34
C TYR A 56 3.76 4.35 8.73
N ILE A 57 3.24 3.40 7.97
CA ILE A 57 1.98 2.71 8.29
C ILE A 57 2.23 1.21 8.51
N PRO A 58 1.47 0.57 9.40
CA PRO A 58 1.49 -0.88 9.50
C PRO A 58 1.04 -1.52 8.19
N THR A 59 1.69 -2.61 7.79
CA THR A 59 1.25 -3.47 6.67
C THR A 59 -0.18 -3.98 6.86
N THR A 60 -0.68 -4.05 8.09
CA THR A 60 -2.09 -4.39 8.38
C THR A 60 -3.07 -3.32 7.89
N CYS A 61 -2.65 -2.04 7.84
CA CYS A 61 -3.46 -0.93 7.32
C CYS A 61 -3.42 -0.83 5.80
N LEU A 62 -2.47 -1.51 5.14
CA LEU A 62 -2.36 -1.56 3.68
C LEU A 62 -3.67 -2.04 3.04
N ARG A 63 -4.36 -2.99 3.68
CA ARG A 63 -5.66 -3.53 3.24
C ARG A 63 -6.71 -2.44 3.07
N GLU A 64 -6.87 -1.62 4.11
CA GLU A 64 -7.92 -0.61 4.17
C GLU A 64 -7.61 0.51 3.19
N ILE A 65 -6.33 0.87 3.05
CA ILE A 65 -5.87 1.89 2.12
C ILE A 65 -6.08 1.45 0.66
N LEU A 66 -5.65 0.25 0.29
CA LEU A 66 -5.82 -0.25 -1.08
C LEU A 66 -7.30 -0.36 -1.47
N ARG A 67 -8.16 -0.72 -0.52
CA ARG A 67 -9.62 -0.71 -0.71
C ARG A 67 -10.18 0.69 -0.92
N GLU A 68 -9.67 1.69 -0.20
CA GLU A 68 -10.11 3.08 -0.38
C GLU A 68 -9.63 3.70 -1.69
N LEU A 69 -8.49 3.25 -2.20
CA LEU A 69 -7.92 3.74 -3.46
C LEU A 69 -8.56 3.09 -4.68
N ASP A 70 -8.88 1.79 -4.58
CA ASP A 70 -9.50 1.07 -5.68
C ASP A 70 -10.65 0.20 -5.18
N ASP A 71 -11.87 0.74 -5.29
CA ASP A 71 -13.12 0.01 -5.02
C ASP A 71 -13.32 -1.19 -5.97
N GLN A 72 -12.52 -1.33 -7.03
CA GLN A 72 -12.53 -2.51 -7.90
C GLN A 72 -11.73 -3.68 -7.31
N LEU A 73 -10.79 -3.43 -6.39
CA LEU A 73 -10.08 -4.48 -5.67
C LEU A 73 -11.04 -5.16 -4.70
N THR A 74 -11.36 -6.41 -4.98
CA THR A 74 -12.27 -7.16 -4.11
C THR A 74 -11.60 -7.53 -2.80
N GLU A 75 -12.39 -7.66 -1.71
CA GLU A 75 -11.87 -8.17 -0.43
C GLU A 75 -11.13 -9.50 -0.59
N HIS A 76 -11.54 -10.32 -1.56
CA HIS A 76 -10.84 -11.56 -1.88
C HIS A 76 -9.49 -11.34 -2.56
N GLU A 77 -9.33 -10.36 -3.43
CA GLU A 77 -8.03 -10.01 -4.00
C GLU A 77 -7.12 -9.36 -2.97
N LEU A 78 -7.68 -8.51 -2.10
CA LEU A 78 -6.99 -7.93 -0.96
C LEU A 78 -6.60 -8.98 0.09
N ASP A 79 -7.44 -9.99 0.33
CA ASP A 79 -7.09 -11.13 1.18
C ASP A 79 -6.15 -12.09 0.46
N ILE A 80 -6.21 -12.34 -0.84
CA ILE A 80 -5.17 -13.15 -1.52
C ILE A 80 -3.82 -12.41 -1.46
N MET A 81 -3.85 -11.09 -1.59
CA MET A 81 -2.70 -10.24 -1.34
C MET A 81 -2.22 -10.44 0.10
N ILE A 82 -3.07 -10.28 1.12
CA ILE A 82 -2.60 -10.19 2.50
C ILE A 82 -2.53 -11.53 3.24
N GLU A 83 -3.31 -12.55 2.86
CA GLU A 83 -3.52 -13.86 3.52
C GLU A 83 -2.55 -14.94 2.99
N GLU A 84 -1.84 -14.72 1.88
CA GLU A 84 -0.66 -15.54 1.55
C GLU A 84 0.55 -15.15 2.42
N ILE A 85 0.37 -15.40 3.73
CA ILE A 85 1.30 -15.34 4.86
C ILE A 85 1.70 -16.78 5.25
#